data_AF-A0A485PGX5-F1
#
_entry.id   AF-A0A485PGX5-F1
#
_cell.length_a   1.000
_cell.length_b   1.000
_cell.length_c   1.000
_cell.angle_alpha   90.00
_cell.angle_beta   90.00
_cell.angle_gamma   90.00
#
_symmetry.space_group_name_H-M   'P 1'
#
loop_
_entity.id
_entity.type
_entity.pdbx_description
1 polymer ?
#
loop_
_entity_poly.entity_id
_entity_poly.type
_entity_poly.pdbx_seq_one_letter_code
_entity_poly.pdbx_strand_id
1 'polypeptide(L)' 'MKDLENELALTDIMKDKLKGQMMDLQHGSLFLRTPKTASGKDCNMTANSKLVIITAGAY' A
#
# COMPACT_ATOMS: atom_id res chain seq x y z
N MET A 1 22.16 -10.09 -5.26
CA MET A 1 20.72 -10.19 -5.54
C MET A 1 20.23 -8.78 -5.68
N LYS A 2 19.85 -8.35 -6.91
CA LYS A 2 19.51 -6.96 -7.16
C LYS A 2 18.21 -6.60 -6.46
N ASP A 3 18.27 -5.48 -5.77
CA ASP A 3 17.30 -4.80 -4.92
C ASP A 3 15.96 -4.59 -5.65
N LEU A 4 15.14 -5.64 -5.70
CA LEU A 4 13.71 -5.43 -5.83
C LEU A 4 13.24 -5.01 -4.44
N GLU A 5 13.44 -3.74 -4.10
CA GLU A 5 12.67 -3.11 -3.04
C GLU A 5 11.22 -3.18 -3.50
N ASN A 6 10.49 -4.07 -2.85
CA ASN A 6 9.29 -4.62 -3.40
C ASN A 6 8.07 -3.75 -2.95
N GLU A 7 8.32 -2.53 -2.44
CA GLU A 7 7.43 -1.65 -1.66
C GLU A 7 5.97 -1.54 -2.15
N LEU A 8 5.03 -1.48 -1.20
CA LEU A 8 3.61 -1.30 -1.47
C LEU A 8 3.08 -0.04 -0.78
N ALA A 9 2.54 0.88 -1.57
CA ALA A 9 1.87 2.09 -1.08
C ALA A 9 0.34 1.98 -1.25
N LEU A 10 -0.41 2.14 -0.17
CA LEU A 10 -1.88 2.20 -0.17
C LEU A 10 -2.34 3.64 0.05
N THR A 11 -3.20 4.16 -0.83
CA THR A 11 -3.75 5.52 -0.69
C THR A 11 -5.28 5.53 -0.75
N ASP A 12 -5.88 6.22 0.22
CA ASP A 12 -7.34 6.42 0.32
C ASP A 12 -7.62 7.70 1.14
N ILE A 13 -8.76 8.34 0.90
CA ILE A 13 -9.25 9.48 1.68
C ILE A 13 -9.70 9.07 3.09
N MET A 14 -10.08 7.81 3.29
CA MET A 14 -10.57 7.24 4.56
C MET A 14 -9.41 6.70 5.42
N LYS A 15 -8.78 7.57 6.20
CA LYS A 15 -7.59 7.26 7.01
C LYS A 15 -7.75 6.07 7.96
N ASP A 16 -8.89 5.95 8.65
CA ASP A 16 -9.07 4.88 9.65
C ASP A 16 -9.20 3.51 9.00
N LYS A 17 -9.95 3.42 7.90
CA LYS A 17 -10.05 2.20 7.09
C LYS A 17 -8.69 1.82 6.52
N LEU A 18 -7.95 2.79 6.00
CA LEU A 18 -6.63 2.61 5.44
C LEU A 18 -5.63 2.09 6.50
N LYS A 19 -5.66 2.65 7.71
CA LYS A 19 -4.85 2.17 8.84
C LYS A 19 -5.20 0.73 9.22
N GLY A 20 -6.49 0.40 9.27
CA GLY A 20 -6.94 -0.98 9.54
C GLY A 20 -6.43 -1.97 8.49
N GLN A 21 -6.55 -1.64 7.20
CA GLN A 21 -6.05 -2.48 6.10
C GLN A 21 -4.53 -2.64 6.13
N MET A 22 -3.80 -1.56 6.44
CA MET A 22 -2.35 -1.61 6.59
C MET A 22 -1.93 -2.59 7.70
N MET A 23 -2.59 -2.50 8.85
CA MET A 23 -2.31 -3.38 9.99
C MET A 23 -2.63 -4.85 9.68
N ASP A 24 -3.75 -5.10 9.00
CA ASP A 24 -4.14 -6.44 8.56
C ASP A 24 -3.10 -7.04 7.62
N LEU A 25 -2.63 -6.27 6.64
CA LEU A 25 -1.60 -6.69 5.69
C LEU A 25 -0.25 -6.94 6.38
N GLN A 26 0.12 -6.11 7.37
CA GLN A 26 1.34 -6.29 8.16
C GLN A 26 1.26 -7.53 9.06
N HIS A 27 0.10 -7.85 9.63
CA HIS A 27 -0.10 -9.10 10.37
C HIS A 27 0.05 -10.31 9.44
N GLY A 28 -0.48 -10.23 8.22
CA GLY A 28 -0.31 -11.26 7.18
C GLY A 28 1.09 -11.33 6.56
N SER A 29 2.02 -10.43 6.92
CA SER A 29 3.35 -10.35 6.29
C SER A 29 4.23 -11.58 6.49
N LEU A 30 3.93 -12.45 7.46
CA LEU A 30 4.66 -13.71 7.59
C LEU A 30 4.33 -14.69 6.45
N PHE A 31 3.10 -14.64 5.94
CA PHE A 31 2.59 -15.52 4.88
C PHE A 31 2.78 -14.93 3.49
N LEU A 32 2.86 -13.61 3.43
CA LEU A 32 3.08 -12.89 2.20
C LEU A 32 4.57 -12.55 2.09
N ARG A 33 5.16 -12.63 0.90
CA ARG A 33 6.48 -11.98 0.69
C ARG A 33 6.30 -10.47 0.55
N THR A 34 5.50 -9.88 1.45
CA THR A 34 5.13 -8.48 1.39
C THR A 34 6.30 -7.65 1.91
N PRO A 35 6.84 -6.79 1.07
CA PRO A 35 7.86 -5.82 1.44
C PRO A 35 7.27 -4.67 2.21
N LYS A 36 8.12 -3.71 2.57
CA LYS A 36 7.76 -2.51 3.33
C LYS A 36 6.45 -1.89 2.79
N THR A 37 5.46 -1.83 3.66
CA THR A 37 4.13 -1.29 3.34
C THR A 37 4.00 0.12 3.92
N ALA A 38 3.53 1.05 3.09
CA ALA A 38 3.26 2.44 3.45
C ALA A 38 1.81 2.82 3.13
N SER A 39 1.20 3.69 3.93
CA SER A 39 -0.14 4.19 3.63
C SER A 39 -0.35 5.63 4.04
N GLY A 40 -1.23 6.30 3.32
CA GLY A 40 -1.78 7.58 3.74
C GLY A 40 -2.66 8.21 2.66
N LYS A 41 -3.08 9.44 2.91
CA LYS A 41 -4.05 10.14 2.07
C LYS A 41 -3.43 10.77 0.82
N ASP A 42 -2.15 11.12 0.89
CA ASP A 42 -1.50 11.91 -0.15
C ASP A 42 -1.03 11.02 -1.30
N CYS A 43 -1.64 11.17 -2.48
CA CYS A 43 -1.23 10.41 -3.67
C CYS A 43 0.24 10.58 -4.05
N ASN A 44 0.94 11.61 -3.55
CA ASN A 44 2.37 11.78 -3.80
C ASN A 44 3.23 10.61 -3.28
N MET A 45 2.71 9.80 -2.35
CA MET A 45 3.39 8.58 -1.90
C MET A 45 3.50 7.49 -2.97
N THR A 46 2.70 7.58 -4.05
CA THR A 46 2.79 6.64 -5.17
C THR A 46 3.75 7.12 -6.26
N ALA A 47 4.46 8.23 -6.04
CA ALA A 47 5.46 8.74 -6.98
C ALA A 47 6.50 7.65 -7.29
N ASN A 48 6.87 7.54 -8.57
CA ASN A 48 7.82 6.55 -9.09
C ASN A 48 7.38 5.07 -8.96
N SER A 49 6.10 4.81 -8.66
CA SER A 49 5.58 3.44 -8.71
C SER A 49 5.70 2.86 -10.11
N LYS A 50 6.18 1.61 -10.22
CA LYS A 50 6.25 0.88 -11.50
C LYS A 50 4.86 0.49 -12.03
N LEU A 51 3.90 0.30 -11.12
CA LEU A 51 2.52 -0.05 -11.41
C LEU A 51 1.61 0.66 -10.40
N VAL A 52 0.50 1.20 -10.88
CA VAL A 52 -0.56 1.78 -10.06
C VAL A 52 -1.87 1.09 -10.44
N ILE A 53 -2.59 0.60 -9.42
CA ILE A 53 -3.91 -0.02 -9.58
C ILE A 53 -4.94 0.90 -8.94
N ILE A 54 -5.95 1.33 -9.71
CA ILE A 54 -7.00 2.23 -9.25
C ILE A 54 -8.28 1.42 -9.06
N THR A 55 -8.75 1.36 -7.82
CA THR A 55 -10.00 0.67 -7.44
C THR A 55 -11.05 1.62 -6.86
N ALA A 56 -10.73 2.91 -6.75
CA ALA A 56 -11.67 3.93 -6.32
C ALA A 56 -12.78 4.13 -7.37
N GLY A 57 -14.02 4.28 -6.91
CA GLY A 57 -15.18 4.50 -7.76
C GLY A 57 -16.32 5.13 -6.97
N ALA A 58 -17.24 5.77 -7.68
CA ALA A 58 -18.51 6.20 -7.10
C ALA A 58 -19.48 5.01 -7.01
N TYR A 59 -20.38 5.08 -6.04
CA TYR A 59 -21.58 4.25 -6.00
C TYR A 59 -22.70 4.93 -6.79
#